data_AF-D0MXS0-F1
#
_entry.id   AF-D0MXS0-F1
#
_cell.length_a   1.000
_cell.length_b   1.000
_cell.length_c   1.000
_cell.angle_alpha   90.00
_cell.angle_beta   90.00
_cell.angle_gamma   90.00
#
_symmetry.space_group_name_H-M   'P 1'
#
loop_
_entity.id
_entity.type
_entity.pdbx_description
1 polymer ?
#
loop_
_entity_poly.entity_id
_entity_poly.type
_entity_poly.pdbx_seq_one_letter_code
_entity_poly.pdbx_strand_id
1 'polypeptide(L)'
;MRPRVLLCASGSVATVKVPEIAVRLSETAEVCVVLTKAADFFLQRAKNYNPLAWEKFCAATQLPGDDQGRIVVVRDEDEWAAWNVVGDSVRHIELKDWADVMLLVPMSANTLAKLANGLADNLLTCVARAWITSKPFIFAPAMNTDMWNHPITAKQLRVLEEFGYKMIPPVEKKLACGVVGKGGLATVDSIVDFTLDRLRQISLAN
;
A
#
# COMPACT_ATOMS: atom_id res chain seq x y z
N MET A 1 -19.44 11.66 -1.14
CA MET A 1 -19.09 10.23 -1.18
C MET A 1 -17.83 10.03 -0.34
N ARG A 2 -17.65 8.90 0.36
CA ARG A 2 -16.38 8.66 1.06
C ARG A 2 -15.27 8.46 0.02
N PRO A 3 -14.07 9.02 0.21
CA PRO A 3 -12.95 8.74 -0.68
C PRO A 3 -12.57 7.26 -0.61
N ARG A 4 -12.04 6.74 -1.72
CA ARG A 4 -11.66 5.34 -1.90
C ARG A 4 -10.14 5.18 -1.94
N VAL A 5 -9.61 4.47 -0.95
CA VAL A 5 -8.18 4.22 -0.79
C VAL A 5 -7.83 2.81 -1.20
N LEU A 6 -6.98 2.67 -2.21
CA LEU A 6 -6.34 1.41 -2.52
C LEU A 6 -5.04 1.30 -1.72
N LEU A 7 -5.09 0.59 -0.59
CA LEU A 7 -3.97 0.37 0.32
C LEU A 7 -3.19 -0.87 -0.12
N CYS A 8 -2.10 -0.67 -0.85
CA CYS A 8 -1.26 -1.74 -1.34
C CYS A 8 -0.10 -2.01 -0.37
N ALA A 9 0.22 -3.28 -0.11
CA ALA A 9 1.38 -3.64 0.70
C ALA A 9 2.23 -4.71 0.02
N SER A 10 3.54 -4.58 0.18
CA SER A 10 4.52 -5.51 -0.39
C SER A 10 5.40 -6.17 0.68
N GLY A 11 6.27 -7.10 0.26
CA GLY A 11 7.06 -7.95 1.16
C GLY A 11 8.11 -7.19 1.97
N SER A 12 7.71 -6.63 3.10
CA SER A 12 8.56 -6.02 4.12
C SER A 12 8.03 -6.38 5.50
N VAL A 13 8.92 -6.51 6.49
CA VAL A 13 8.51 -6.79 7.89
C VAL A 13 7.54 -5.71 8.40
N ALA A 14 7.63 -4.48 7.89
CA ALA A 14 6.76 -3.38 8.26
C ALA A 14 5.27 -3.60 7.89
N THR A 15 4.95 -4.61 7.08
CA THR A 15 3.56 -4.97 6.74
C THR A 15 2.73 -5.36 7.96
N VAL A 16 3.36 -5.74 9.08
CA VAL A 16 2.66 -5.94 10.37
C VAL A 16 1.90 -4.69 10.87
N LYS A 17 2.20 -3.50 10.33
CA LYS A 17 1.51 -2.23 10.65
C LYS A 17 0.31 -1.93 9.76
N VAL A 18 0.12 -2.66 8.67
CA VAL A 18 -0.97 -2.43 7.70
C VAL A 18 -2.36 -2.49 8.35
N PRO A 19 -2.67 -3.41 9.28
CA PRO A 19 -3.96 -3.41 9.97
C PRO A 19 -4.30 -2.09 10.66
N GLU A 20 -3.32 -1.50 11.35
CA GLU A 20 -3.50 -0.21 12.05
C GLU A 20 -3.75 0.94 11.07
N ILE A 21 -2.97 0.99 9.97
CA ILE A 21 -3.13 1.99 8.91
C ILE A 21 -4.53 1.85 8.27
N ALA A 22 -4.92 0.63 7.91
CA ALA A 22 -6.20 0.34 7.26
C ALA A 22 -7.39 0.72 8.16
N VAL A 23 -7.34 0.36 9.45
CA VAL A 23 -8.37 0.70 10.42
C VAL A 23 -8.53 2.21 10.54
N ARG A 24 -7.43 2.96 10.69
CA ARG A 24 -7.48 4.42 10.82
C ARG A 24 -8.01 5.11 9.57
N LEU A 25 -7.59 4.67 8.38
CA LEU A 25 -8.11 5.21 7.13
C LEU A 25 -9.61 4.90 6.96
N SER A 26 -10.06 3.72 7.39
CA SER A 26 -11.46 3.28 7.28
C SER A 26 -12.47 4.10 8.11
N GLU A 27 -11.98 4.94 9.01
CA GLU A 27 -12.81 5.89 9.77
C GLU A 27 -13.40 6.97 8.84
N THR A 28 -12.69 7.33 7.78
CA THR A 28 -13.04 8.43 6.86
C THR A 28 -13.14 8.02 5.39
N ALA A 29 -12.57 6.88 5.02
CA ALA A 29 -12.50 6.37 3.65
C ALA A 29 -13.05 4.93 3.53
N GLU A 30 -13.38 4.51 2.31
CA GLU A 30 -13.49 3.10 1.95
C GLU A 30 -12.08 2.57 1.64
N VAL A 31 -11.71 1.41 2.17
CA VAL A 31 -10.34 0.87 2.04
C VAL A 31 -10.36 -0.49 1.36
N CYS A 32 -9.62 -0.62 0.25
CA CYS A 32 -9.33 -1.90 -0.36
C CYS A 32 -7.84 -2.20 -0.20
N VAL A 33 -7.51 -3.27 0.52
CA VAL A 33 -6.14 -3.72 0.77
C VAL A 33 -5.71 -4.69 -0.31
N VAL A 34 -4.61 -4.41 -1.02
CA VAL A 34 -4.01 -5.33 -1.99
C VAL A 34 -2.66 -5.80 -1.48
N LEU A 35 -2.45 -7.11 -1.43
CA LEU A 35 -1.24 -7.72 -0.88
C LEU A 35 -0.48 -8.46 -1.96
N THR A 36 0.84 -8.27 -2.03
CA THR A 36 1.67 -9.29 -2.69
C THR A 36 1.71 -10.55 -1.82
N LYS A 37 1.99 -11.71 -2.43
CA LYS A 37 2.20 -12.98 -1.70
C LYS A 37 3.17 -12.86 -0.50
N ALA A 38 4.26 -12.12 -0.67
CA ALA A 38 5.22 -11.89 0.41
C ALA A 38 4.68 -10.96 1.51
N ALA A 39 3.81 -10.01 1.18
CA ALA A 39 3.18 -9.13 2.16
C ALA A 39 2.18 -9.90 3.03
N ASP A 40 1.37 -10.79 2.43
CA ASP A 40 0.38 -11.60 3.15
C ASP A 40 1.04 -12.44 4.25
N PHE A 41 2.24 -13.00 4.00
CA PHE A 41 3.03 -13.68 5.03
C PHE A 41 3.20 -12.83 6.29
N PHE A 42 3.61 -11.57 6.15
CA PHE A 42 3.85 -10.66 7.28
C PHE A 42 2.55 -10.14 7.90
N LEU A 43 1.51 -9.92 7.10
CA LEU A 43 0.20 -9.47 7.58
C LEU A 43 -0.33 -10.42 8.66
N GLN A 44 -0.21 -11.73 8.46
CA GLN A 44 -0.64 -12.75 9.43
C GLN A 44 0.13 -12.71 10.77
N ARG A 45 1.27 -12.01 10.84
CA ARG A 45 2.04 -11.80 12.08
C ARG A 45 1.65 -10.51 12.80
N ALA A 46 0.83 -9.65 12.19
CA ALA A 46 0.37 -8.42 12.82
C ALA A 46 -0.38 -8.66 14.14
N LYS A 47 -1.07 -9.80 14.27
CA LYS A 47 -1.71 -10.24 15.53
C LYS A 47 -0.76 -10.30 16.73
N ASN A 48 0.52 -10.59 16.50
CA ASN A 48 1.53 -10.64 17.55
C ASN A 48 2.22 -9.29 17.77
N TYR A 49 2.19 -8.41 16.77
CA TYR A 49 2.83 -7.10 16.81
C TYR A 49 1.93 -6.05 17.48
N ASN A 50 0.67 -5.96 17.08
CA ASN A 50 -0.34 -5.09 17.66
C ASN A 50 -1.70 -5.84 17.70
N PRO A 51 -1.96 -6.64 18.75
CA PRO A 51 -3.17 -7.45 18.85
C PRO A 51 -4.48 -6.64 18.75
N LEU A 52 -4.50 -5.45 19.35
CA LEU A 52 -5.68 -4.58 19.34
C LEU A 52 -6.01 -4.05 17.93
N ALA A 53 -4.99 -3.62 17.18
CA ALA A 53 -5.19 -3.19 15.80
C ALA A 53 -5.61 -4.36 14.90
N TRP A 54 -5.05 -5.55 15.15
CA TRP A 54 -5.43 -6.77 14.44
C TRP A 54 -6.89 -7.15 14.66
N GLU A 55 -7.36 -7.14 15.91
CA GLU A 55 -8.77 -7.43 16.23
C GLU A 55 -9.72 -6.46 15.53
N LYS A 56 -9.45 -5.15 15.60
CA LYS A 56 -10.24 -4.13 14.90
C LYS A 56 -10.24 -4.33 13.38
N PHE A 57 -9.11 -4.71 12.81
CA PHE A 57 -8.99 -5.01 11.38
C PHE A 57 -9.84 -6.22 11.01
N CYS A 58 -9.73 -7.33 11.74
CA CYS A 58 -10.56 -8.52 11.50
C CYS A 58 -12.05 -8.20 11.61
N ALA A 59 -12.46 -7.45 12.64
CA ALA A 59 -13.84 -7.01 12.80
C ALA A 59 -14.29 -6.17 11.60
N ALA A 60 -13.50 -5.19 11.16
CA ALA A 60 -13.83 -4.32 10.02
C ALA A 60 -13.89 -5.06 8.68
N THR A 61 -13.16 -6.19 8.54
CA THR A 61 -13.24 -7.08 7.36
C THR A 61 -14.42 -8.05 7.39
N GLN A 62 -15.03 -8.29 8.57
CA GLN A 62 -16.11 -9.27 8.78
C GLN A 62 -17.49 -8.63 8.97
N LEU A 63 -17.61 -7.30 8.95
CA LEU A 63 -18.90 -6.63 9.21
C LEU A 63 -19.95 -7.03 8.17
N PRO A 64 -21.11 -7.58 8.60
CA PRO A 64 -22.18 -7.99 7.69
C PRO A 64 -23.11 -6.82 7.36
N GLY A 65 -23.60 -6.77 6.12
CA GLY A 65 -24.80 -5.97 5.78
C GLY A 65 -24.82 -5.28 4.43
N ASP A 66 -23.71 -5.23 3.67
CA ASP A 66 -23.70 -4.66 2.31
C ASP A 66 -22.49 -5.16 1.50
N ASP A 67 -22.26 -6.48 1.44
CA ASP A 67 -21.24 -7.19 0.63
C ASP A 67 -19.77 -6.69 0.62
N GLN A 68 -19.42 -5.65 1.38
CA GLN A 68 -18.08 -5.07 1.51
C GLN A 68 -17.98 -4.45 2.91
N GLY A 69 -17.26 -5.11 3.82
CA GLY A 69 -16.83 -4.46 5.06
C GLY A 69 -16.12 -3.13 4.74
N ARG A 70 -15.97 -2.24 5.74
CA ARG A 70 -15.23 -0.97 5.55
C ARG A 70 -13.79 -1.17 5.03
N ILE A 71 -13.28 -2.38 5.18
CA ILE A 71 -12.01 -2.85 4.65
C ILE A 71 -12.25 -4.13 3.86
N VAL A 72 -11.88 -4.14 2.58
CA VAL A 72 -11.81 -5.34 1.73
C VAL A 72 -10.36 -5.76 1.56
N VAL A 73 -10.05 -7.06 1.49
CA VAL A 73 -8.69 -7.56 1.25
C VAL A 73 -8.67 -8.41 -0.01
N VAL A 74 -7.77 -8.09 -0.93
CA VAL A 74 -7.64 -8.70 -2.26
C VAL A 74 -6.19 -9.17 -2.47
N ARG A 75 -6.03 -10.31 -3.15
CA ARG A 75 -4.77 -11.01 -3.44
C ARG A 75 -4.67 -11.35 -4.92
N ASP A 76 -3.51 -11.84 -5.34
CA ASP A 76 -3.25 -12.27 -6.71
C ASP A 76 -4.25 -13.36 -7.17
N GLU A 77 -4.68 -14.25 -6.28
CA GLU A 77 -5.65 -15.31 -6.59
C GLU A 77 -7.04 -14.76 -6.97
N ASP A 78 -7.43 -13.60 -6.44
CA ASP A 78 -8.71 -12.96 -6.73
C ASP A 78 -8.76 -12.35 -8.15
N GLU A 79 -7.59 -12.09 -8.76
CA GLU A 79 -7.50 -11.59 -10.13
C GLU A 79 -8.02 -12.62 -11.14
N TRP A 80 -7.65 -13.88 -10.94
CA TRP A 80 -8.01 -14.99 -11.83
C TRP A 80 -9.39 -15.58 -11.53
N ALA A 81 -9.84 -15.48 -10.28
CA ALA A 81 -11.19 -15.94 -9.91
C ALA A 81 -12.31 -15.13 -10.60
N ALA A 82 -12.02 -13.88 -10.97
CA ALA A 82 -12.97 -12.97 -11.60
C ALA A 82 -13.08 -13.12 -13.13
N TRP A 83 -12.17 -13.87 -13.79
CA TRP A 83 -12.06 -13.91 -15.25
C TRP A 83 -12.16 -15.33 -15.81
N ASN A 84 -13.30 -15.68 -16.40
CA ASN A 84 -13.56 -17.00 -16.98
C ASN A 84 -13.68 -16.95 -18.51
N VAL A 85 -14.26 -15.88 -19.05
CA VAL A 85 -14.45 -15.69 -20.50
C VAL A 85 -13.99 -14.30 -20.94
N VAL A 86 -13.63 -14.18 -22.23
CA VAL A 86 -13.30 -12.89 -22.84
C VAL A 86 -14.52 -11.97 -22.75
N GLY A 87 -14.36 -10.84 -22.07
CA GLY A 87 -15.42 -9.88 -21.78
C GLY A 87 -15.70 -9.73 -20.28
N ASP A 88 -15.26 -10.69 -19.46
CA ASP A 88 -15.31 -10.55 -18.00
C ASP A 88 -14.43 -9.39 -17.53
N SER A 89 -14.81 -8.80 -16.40
CA SER A 89 -14.08 -7.67 -15.84
C SER A 89 -12.69 -8.09 -15.35
N VAL A 90 -11.73 -7.20 -15.53
CA VAL A 90 -10.33 -7.45 -15.18
C VAL A 90 -10.04 -6.76 -13.85
N ARG A 91 -9.77 -7.55 -12.81
CA ARG A 91 -9.72 -7.07 -11.42
C ARG A 91 -8.79 -5.88 -11.21
N HIS A 92 -7.59 -5.89 -11.77
CA HIS A 92 -6.66 -4.76 -11.62
C HIS A 92 -7.16 -3.46 -12.29
N ILE A 93 -7.96 -3.58 -13.36
CA ILE A 93 -8.58 -2.42 -14.02
C ILE A 93 -9.71 -1.87 -13.14
N GLU A 94 -10.55 -2.75 -12.59
CA GLU A 94 -11.61 -2.34 -11.65
C GLU A 94 -11.06 -1.59 -10.45
N LEU A 95 -10.00 -2.12 -9.82
CA LEU A 95 -9.37 -1.50 -8.65
C LEU A 95 -8.79 -0.12 -9.00
N LYS A 96 -8.17 0.00 -10.17
CA LYS A 96 -7.63 1.26 -10.70
C LYS A 96 -8.74 2.29 -10.93
N ASP A 97 -9.87 1.88 -11.48
CA ASP A 97 -10.99 2.77 -11.76
C ASP A 97 -11.73 3.17 -10.48
N TRP A 98 -11.91 2.22 -9.56
CA TRP A 98 -12.58 2.42 -8.26
C TRP A 98 -11.84 3.40 -7.35
N ALA A 99 -10.51 3.33 -7.28
CA ALA A 99 -9.72 4.07 -6.29
C ALA A 99 -9.52 5.55 -6.66
N ASP A 100 -9.58 6.44 -5.66
CA ASP A 100 -9.21 7.85 -5.78
C ASP A 100 -7.71 8.08 -5.54
N VAL A 101 -7.11 7.23 -4.70
CA VAL A 101 -5.68 7.26 -4.36
C VAL A 101 -5.13 5.84 -4.22
N MET A 102 -3.91 5.64 -4.70
CA MET A 102 -3.11 4.45 -4.41
C MET A 102 -2.12 4.77 -3.30
N LEU A 103 -2.11 3.99 -2.23
CA LEU A 103 -1.18 4.09 -1.12
C LEU A 103 -0.38 2.79 -1.00
N LEU A 104 0.87 2.78 -1.48
CA LEU A 104 1.78 1.64 -1.40
C LEU A 104 2.63 1.69 -0.13
N VAL A 105 2.19 0.99 0.91
CA VAL A 105 2.84 0.95 2.22
C VAL A 105 2.76 -0.42 2.91
N PRO A 106 3.89 -1.02 3.29
CA PRO A 106 5.24 -0.66 2.87
C PRO A 106 5.52 -1.00 1.40
N MET A 107 6.39 -0.20 0.77
CA MET A 107 7.06 -0.56 -0.48
C MET A 107 8.41 -1.21 -0.18
N SER A 108 8.56 -2.49 -0.54
CA SER A 108 9.81 -3.23 -0.48
C SER A 108 10.73 -2.82 -1.64
N ALA A 109 12.04 -3.04 -1.49
CA ALA A 109 13.00 -2.79 -2.57
C ALA A 109 12.69 -3.60 -3.84
N ASN A 110 12.16 -4.82 -3.70
CA ASN A 110 11.76 -5.64 -4.84
C ASN A 110 10.60 -5.01 -5.62
N THR A 111 9.57 -4.52 -4.93
CA THR A 111 8.44 -3.85 -5.60
C THR A 111 8.88 -2.53 -6.20
N LEU A 112 9.74 -1.76 -5.51
CA LEU A 112 10.38 -0.57 -6.08
C LEU A 112 11.10 -0.89 -7.40
N ALA A 113 11.90 -1.95 -7.42
CA ALA A 113 12.60 -2.39 -8.62
C ALA A 113 11.63 -2.79 -9.75
N LYS A 114 10.56 -3.51 -9.43
CA LYS A 114 9.51 -3.87 -10.40
C LYS A 114 8.84 -2.65 -11.01
N LEU A 115 8.40 -1.71 -10.18
CA LEU A 115 7.72 -0.49 -10.64
C LEU A 115 8.64 0.39 -11.48
N ALA A 116 9.88 0.60 -11.03
CA ALA A 116 10.85 1.42 -11.76
C ALA A 116 11.25 0.83 -13.13
N ASN A 117 11.16 -0.49 -13.30
CA ASN A 117 11.44 -1.18 -14.57
C ASN A 117 10.18 -1.55 -15.35
N GLY A 118 8.98 -1.20 -14.86
CA GLY A 118 7.73 -1.44 -15.56
C GLY A 118 7.21 -2.87 -15.57
N LEU A 119 7.63 -3.70 -14.61
CA LEU A 119 7.10 -5.05 -14.45
C LEU A 119 5.67 -5.03 -13.88
N ALA A 120 4.82 -5.90 -14.41
CA ALA A 120 3.41 -6.08 -14.02
C ALA A 120 3.11 -7.58 -13.96
N ASP A 121 3.58 -8.25 -12.91
CA ASP A 121 3.61 -9.72 -12.77
C ASP A 121 2.84 -10.25 -11.56
N ASN A 122 2.08 -9.37 -10.90
CA ASN A 122 1.18 -9.65 -9.79
C ASN A 122 0.15 -8.51 -9.71
N LEU A 123 -0.97 -8.73 -9.02
CA LEU A 123 -2.12 -7.83 -8.98
C LEU A 123 -1.70 -6.39 -8.64
N LEU A 124 -0.89 -6.22 -7.59
CA LEU A 124 -0.40 -4.91 -7.14
C LEU A 124 0.35 -4.18 -8.26
N THR A 125 1.31 -4.86 -8.90
CA THR A 125 2.11 -4.25 -9.97
C THR A 125 1.31 -4.02 -11.26
N CYS A 126 0.31 -4.87 -11.55
CA CYS A 126 -0.64 -4.65 -12.65
C CYS A 126 -1.46 -3.38 -12.44
N VAL A 127 -2.02 -3.19 -11.24
CA VAL A 127 -2.74 -1.96 -10.89
C VAL A 127 -1.82 -0.74 -11.00
N ALA A 128 -0.61 -0.81 -10.44
CA ALA A 128 0.35 0.30 -10.49
C ALA A 128 0.75 0.66 -11.92
N ARG A 129 0.87 -0.35 -12.81
CA ARG A 129 1.20 -0.15 -14.23
C ARG A 129 0.05 0.46 -15.02
N ALA A 130 -1.19 0.15 -14.66
CA ALA A 130 -2.40 0.71 -15.25
C ALA A 130 -2.83 2.05 -14.62
N TRP A 131 -2.09 2.53 -13.61
CA TRP A 131 -2.49 3.67 -12.80
C TRP A 131 -2.61 4.96 -13.63
N ILE A 132 -3.66 5.73 -13.35
CA ILE A 132 -3.90 7.02 -14.02
C ILE A 132 -3.05 8.07 -13.32
N THR A 133 -2.10 8.67 -14.02
CA THR A 133 -1.12 9.60 -13.43
C THR A 133 -1.73 10.89 -12.86
N SER A 134 -2.96 11.25 -13.24
CA SER A 134 -3.70 12.35 -12.62
C SER A 134 -4.25 11.99 -11.22
N LYS A 135 -4.41 10.70 -10.90
CA LYS A 135 -4.80 10.24 -9.56
C LYS A 135 -3.56 10.13 -8.66
N PRO A 136 -3.60 10.59 -7.40
CA PRO A 136 -2.44 10.50 -6.53
C PRO A 136 -1.96 9.06 -6.29
N PHE A 137 -0.66 8.87 -6.45
CA PHE A 137 0.07 7.67 -6.04
C PHE A 137 1.02 8.06 -4.92
N ILE A 138 0.79 7.51 -3.74
CA ILE A 138 1.62 7.69 -2.55
C ILE A 138 2.37 6.39 -2.26
N PHE A 139 3.64 6.46 -1.89
CA PHE A 139 4.40 5.27 -1.50
C PHE A 139 5.30 5.54 -0.29
N ALA A 140 5.47 4.53 0.57
CA ALA A 140 6.31 4.60 1.75
C ALA A 140 7.30 3.44 1.75
N PRO A 141 8.59 3.67 1.38
CA PRO A 141 9.60 2.63 1.36
C PRO A 141 9.88 2.07 2.76
N ALA A 142 10.10 0.76 2.85
CA ALA A 142 10.57 0.12 4.08
C ALA A 142 11.49 -1.07 3.78
N MET A 143 12.78 -0.91 4.08
CA MET A 143 13.82 -1.88 3.79
C MET A 143 15.00 -1.72 4.77
N ASN A 144 15.89 -2.71 4.80
CA ASN A 144 17.12 -2.63 5.59
C ASN A 144 18.00 -1.44 5.12
N THR A 145 18.81 -0.89 6.03
CA THR A 145 19.71 0.24 5.77
C THR A 145 20.66 0.03 4.58
N ASP A 146 21.21 -1.16 4.42
CA ASP A 146 22.13 -1.45 3.31
C ASP A 146 21.39 -1.49 1.97
N MET A 147 20.15 -1.99 1.97
CA MET A 147 19.27 -1.91 0.80
C MET A 147 18.91 -0.46 0.48
N TRP A 148 18.65 0.37 1.50
CA TRP A 148 18.36 1.78 1.32
C TRP A 148 19.56 2.54 0.73
N ASN A 149 20.76 2.28 1.26
CA ASN A 149 22.01 2.89 0.81
C ASN A 149 22.53 2.34 -0.52
N HIS A 150 21.97 1.24 -1.02
CA HIS A 150 22.37 0.68 -2.31
C HIS A 150 22.12 1.70 -3.43
N PRO A 151 23.07 1.94 -4.35
CA PRO A 151 22.98 3.01 -5.35
C PRO A 151 21.78 2.87 -6.29
N ILE A 152 21.28 1.64 -6.50
CA ILE A 152 20.08 1.39 -7.31
C ILE A 152 18.81 1.97 -6.69
N THR A 153 18.72 1.99 -5.36
CA THR A 153 17.52 2.43 -4.64
C THR A 153 17.25 3.90 -4.93
N ALA A 154 18.27 4.75 -4.80
CA ALA A 154 18.15 6.17 -5.13
C ALA A 154 17.80 6.40 -6.62
N LYS A 155 18.31 5.57 -7.54
CA LYS A 155 17.96 5.66 -8.97
C LYS A 155 16.50 5.30 -9.23
N GLN A 156 16.02 4.20 -8.64
CA GLN A 156 14.65 3.72 -8.81
C GLN A 156 13.63 4.67 -8.14
N LEU A 157 13.97 5.25 -6.99
CA LEU A 157 13.12 6.24 -6.33
C LEU A 157 12.92 7.47 -7.24
N ARG A 158 13.98 7.97 -7.88
CA ARG A 158 13.88 9.08 -8.83
C ARG A 158 12.93 8.78 -10.00
N VAL A 159 12.97 7.57 -10.55
CA VAL A 159 12.04 7.16 -11.62
C VAL A 159 10.58 7.29 -11.16
N LEU A 160 10.25 6.84 -9.95
CA LEU A 160 8.89 6.97 -9.41
C LEU A 160 8.52 8.43 -9.16
N GLU A 161 9.44 9.25 -8.67
CA GLU A 161 9.23 10.70 -8.48
C GLU A 161 8.99 11.42 -9.80
N GLU A 162 9.69 11.04 -10.88
CA GLU A 162 9.50 11.54 -12.25
C GLU A 162 8.12 11.21 -12.82
N PHE A 163 7.50 10.09 -12.39
CA PHE A 163 6.09 9.79 -12.70
C PHE A 163 5.09 10.66 -11.92
N GLY A 164 5.57 11.53 -11.02
CA GLY A 164 4.74 12.39 -10.17
C GLY A 164 4.30 11.73 -8.87
N TYR A 165 4.75 10.51 -8.58
CA TYR A 165 4.38 9.78 -7.38
C TYR A 165 5.01 10.45 -6.14
N LYS A 166 4.33 10.36 -4.99
CA LYS A 166 4.73 11.05 -3.76
C LYS A 166 5.28 10.07 -2.73
N MET A 167 6.55 10.23 -2.41
CA MET A 167 7.21 9.46 -1.38
C MET A 167 6.89 10.02 0.02
N ILE A 168 6.51 9.13 0.94
CA ILE A 168 6.63 9.36 2.38
C ILE A 168 8.00 8.78 2.79
N PRO A 169 8.96 9.62 3.24
CA PRO A 169 10.32 9.18 3.46
C PRO A 169 10.43 8.19 4.64
N PRO A 170 11.38 7.25 4.61
CA PRO A 170 11.61 6.35 5.74
C PRO A 170 12.18 7.13 6.93
N VAL A 171 11.98 6.57 8.13
CA VAL A 171 12.58 7.08 9.36
C VAL A 171 13.98 6.52 9.57
N GLU A 172 14.76 7.29 10.31
CA GLU A 172 16.03 6.88 10.87
C GLU A 172 15.82 6.29 12.26
N LYS A 173 16.48 5.18 12.56
CA LYS A 173 16.51 4.59 13.91
C LYS A 173 17.96 4.44 14.36
N LYS A 174 18.24 4.82 15.60
CA LYS A 174 19.50 4.47 16.26
C LYS A 174 19.51 2.97 16.51
N LEU A 175 20.49 2.28 15.93
CA LEU A 175 20.77 0.88 16.21
C LEU A 175 21.48 0.75 17.57
N ALA A 176 21.43 -0.45 18.17
CA ALA A 176 22.06 -0.72 19.47
C ALA A 176 23.58 -0.44 19.49
N CYS A 177 24.24 -0.45 18.32
CA CYS A 177 25.66 -0.12 18.16
C CYS A 177 25.95 1.39 18.00
N GLY A 178 24.95 2.26 18.11
CA GLY A 178 25.10 3.72 17.98
C GLY A 178 25.04 4.25 16.54
N VAL A 179 25.06 3.37 15.53
CA VAL A 179 24.89 3.75 14.12
C VAL A 179 23.42 4.12 13.85
N VAL A 180 23.20 5.25 13.19
CA VAL A 180 21.87 5.66 12.72
C VAL A 180 21.59 4.94 11.40
N GLY A 181 20.59 4.06 11.38
CA GLY A 181 20.16 3.33 10.19
C GLY A 181 18.89 3.95 9.59
N LYS A 182 18.93 4.31 8.31
CA LYS A 182 17.77 4.78 7.53
C LYS A 182 17.10 3.62 6.81
N GLY A 183 15.79 3.69 6.59
CA GLY A 183 15.04 2.66 5.84
C GLY A 183 13.87 2.04 6.61
N GLY A 184 13.72 2.40 7.88
CA GLY A 184 12.53 2.04 8.65
C GLY A 184 11.29 2.71 8.07
N LEU A 185 10.15 2.01 8.05
CA LEU A 185 8.89 2.60 7.59
C LEU A 185 8.55 3.84 8.44
N ALA A 186 8.03 4.88 7.79
CA ALA A 186 7.41 6.04 8.42
C ALA A 186 6.43 5.64 9.54
N THR A 187 6.17 6.58 10.47
CA THR A 187 5.19 6.34 11.52
C THR A 187 3.79 6.18 10.93
N VAL A 188 2.93 5.42 11.61
CA VAL A 188 1.54 5.24 11.16
C VAL A 188 0.83 6.60 11.07
N ASP A 189 1.06 7.49 12.04
CA ASP A 189 0.54 8.86 12.01
C ASP A 189 0.94 9.60 10.72
N SER A 190 2.24 9.67 10.40
CA SER A 190 2.70 10.35 9.20
C SER A 190 2.12 9.77 7.92
N ILE A 191 1.91 8.45 7.86
CA ILE A 191 1.31 7.80 6.68
C ILE A 191 -0.17 8.16 6.55
N VAL A 192 -0.92 8.04 7.65
CA VAL A 192 -2.36 8.33 7.67
C VAL A 192 -2.59 9.81 7.37
N ASP A 193 -1.92 10.71 8.07
CA ASP A 193 -2.11 12.16 7.93
C ASP A 193 -1.77 12.63 6.51
N PHE A 194 -0.63 12.19 5.97
CA PHE A 194 -0.24 12.53 4.60
C PHE A 194 -1.27 12.04 3.56
N THR A 195 -1.83 10.85 3.77
CA THR A 195 -2.84 10.28 2.87
C THR A 195 -4.16 11.05 2.95
N LEU A 196 -4.63 11.36 4.16
CA LEU A 196 -5.87 12.11 4.37
C LEU A 196 -5.77 13.54 3.84
N ASP A 197 -4.63 14.20 4.01
CA ASP A 197 -4.39 15.53 3.45
C ASP A 197 -4.41 15.53 1.93
N ARG A 198 -3.84 14.48 1.30
CA ARG A 198 -3.91 14.32 -0.15
C ARG A 198 -5.35 14.10 -0.62
N LEU A 199 -6.14 13.30 0.08
CA LEU A 199 -7.55 13.06 -0.24
C LEU A 199 -8.38 14.35 -0.14
N ARG A 200 -8.15 15.16 0.89
CA ARG A 200 -8.81 16.48 1.05
C ARG A 200 -8.54 17.39 -0.15
N GLN A 201 -7.31 17.40 -0.66
CA GLN A 201 -6.94 18.20 -1.84
C GLN A 201 -7.68 17.76 -3.11
N ILE A 202 -7.90 16.45 -3.31
CA ILE A 202 -8.70 15.94 -4.44
C ILE A 202 -10.14 16.46 -4.33
N SER A 203 -10.73 16.40 -3.14
CA SER A 203 -12.12 16.82 -2.92
C SER A 203 -12.35 18.32 -3.08
N LEU A 204 -11.32 19.17 -2.96
CA LEU A 204 -11.42 20.61 -3.19
C LEU A 204 -11.21 21.00 -4.66
N ALA A 205 -10.60 20.12 -5.46
CA ALA A 205 -10.32 20.35 -6.87
C ALA A 205 -11.45 19.89 -7.80
N ASN A 206 -12.40 19.10 -7.28
CA ASN A 206 -13.60 18.60 -7.97
C ASN A 206 -14.84 19.36 -7.49
#